data_AF-A0A956WAA2-F1
#
_entry.id   AF-A0A956WAA2-F1
#
_cell.length_a   1.000
_cell.length_b   1.000
_cell.length_c   1.000
_cell.angle_alpha   90.00
_cell.angle_beta   90.00
_cell.angle_gamma   90.00
#
_symmetry.space_group_name_H-M   'P 1'
#
loop_
_entity.id
_entity.type
_entity.pdbx_description
1 polymer ?
#
loop_
_entity_poly.entity_id
_entity_poly.type
_entity_poly.pdbx_seq_one_letter_code
_entity_poly.pdbx_strand_id
1 'polypeptide(L)'
;LSMQEANASIIGDAAMEYVLTGRQRPRMGNRHTTFAPHGIFPAAGEGQWVALACETDAQWRALSDLAGRGWAADARFTTLEDRKRHEDDLEAAISEWSRETSREELVAMLLGAGVIAAPVHDAFEVARDEQMLDRGFLRAVDHPQTGEWTQATLPVHFSATPAEHFRPAPCQGEHTAEVLEELLGLSSDEVDALVAAGISGEGPPA
;
A
#
# COMPACT_ATOMS: atom_id res chain seq x y z
N LEU A 1 8.98 9.61 -20.41
CA LEU A 1 7.91 8.63 -20.17
C LEU A 1 6.61 9.40 -19.96
N SER A 2 5.54 9.08 -20.69
CA SER A 2 4.23 9.66 -20.45
C SER A 2 3.60 9.05 -19.18
N MET A 3 2.67 9.76 -18.55
CA MET A 3 1.86 9.20 -17.45
C MET A 3 1.14 7.91 -17.85
N GLN A 4 0.77 7.78 -19.13
CA GLN A 4 0.12 6.60 -19.67
C GLN A 4 1.06 5.39 -19.70
N GLU A 5 2.30 5.56 -20.15
CA GLU A 5 3.31 4.50 -20.15
C GLU A 5 3.67 4.04 -18.73
N ALA A 6 3.76 4.97 -17.77
CA ALA A 6 3.98 4.63 -16.36
C ALA A 6 2.84 3.77 -15.80
N ASN A 7 1.59 4.19 -16.01
CA ASN A 7 0.42 3.44 -15.54
C ASN A 7 0.25 2.09 -16.25
N ALA A 8 0.63 1.99 -17.53
CA ALA A 8 0.58 0.74 -18.28
C ALA A 8 1.46 -0.36 -17.65
N SER A 9 2.56 0.02 -16.97
CA SER A 9 3.48 -0.94 -16.35
C SER A 9 2.89 -1.68 -15.14
N ILE A 10 1.88 -1.11 -14.46
CA ILE A 10 1.28 -1.69 -13.25
C ILE A 10 -0.03 -2.47 -13.52
N ILE A 11 -0.51 -2.49 -14.77
CA ILE A 11 -1.71 -3.24 -15.20
C ILE A 11 -1.37 -4.37 -16.19
N GLY A 12 -0.12 -4.80 -16.20
CA GLY A 12 0.42 -5.69 -17.22
C GLY A 12 -0.29 -7.04 -17.30
N ASP A 13 -0.77 -7.57 -16.17
CA ASP A 13 -1.48 -8.85 -16.12
C ASP A 13 -2.83 -8.80 -16.85
N ALA A 14 -3.62 -7.75 -16.64
CA ALA A 14 -4.91 -7.55 -17.31
C ALA A 14 -4.73 -7.23 -18.80
N ALA A 15 -3.72 -6.42 -19.14
CA ALA A 15 -3.39 -6.11 -20.53
C ALA A 15 -2.95 -7.38 -21.28
N MET A 16 -2.07 -8.18 -20.69
CA MET A 16 -1.61 -9.44 -21.28
C MET A 16 -2.73 -10.46 -21.45
N GLU A 17 -3.64 -10.58 -20.49
CA GLU A 17 -4.80 -11.46 -20.64
C GLU A 17 -5.63 -11.08 -21.87
N TYR A 18 -5.92 -9.79 -22.06
CA TYR A 18 -6.67 -9.33 -23.23
C TYR A 18 -5.93 -9.63 -24.53
N VAL A 19 -4.62 -9.38 -24.59
CA VAL A 19 -3.79 -9.69 -25.78
C VAL A 19 -3.83 -11.19 -26.12
N LEU A 20 -3.81 -12.07 -25.12
CA LEU A 20 -3.76 -13.51 -25.32
C LEU A 20 -5.12 -14.14 -25.61
N THR A 21 -6.21 -13.59 -25.06
CA THR A 21 -7.53 -14.26 -25.04
C THR A 21 -8.64 -13.45 -25.72
N GLY A 22 -8.42 -12.16 -25.97
CA GLY A 22 -9.46 -11.21 -26.39
C GLY A 22 -10.48 -10.87 -25.29
N ARG A 23 -10.33 -11.43 -24.08
CA ARG A 23 -11.26 -11.23 -22.97
C ARG A 23 -10.93 -9.96 -22.20
N GLN A 24 -11.91 -9.07 -22.09
CA GLN A 24 -11.81 -7.91 -21.19
C GLN A 24 -12.29 -8.32 -19.79
N ARG A 25 -11.43 -8.14 -18.77
CA ARG A 25 -11.81 -8.40 -17.37
C ARG A 25 -12.88 -7.40 -16.91
N PRO A 26 -13.99 -7.87 -16.31
CA PRO A 26 -14.95 -6.97 -15.67
C PRO A 26 -14.39 -6.45 -14.33
N ARG A 27 -15.00 -5.40 -13.79
CA ARG A 27 -14.79 -5.00 -12.39
C ARG A 27 -15.37 -6.10 -11.49
N MET A 28 -14.57 -6.60 -10.54
CA MET A 28 -14.95 -7.73 -9.67
C MET A 28 -14.76 -7.45 -8.16
N GLY A 29 -14.63 -6.17 -7.78
CA GLY A 29 -14.34 -5.80 -6.40
C GLY A 29 -12.98 -6.34 -5.95
N ASN A 30 -12.93 -6.93 -4.75
CA ASN A 30 -11.70 -7.49 -4.17
C ASN A 30 -11.48 -8.98 -4.50
N ARG A 31 -12.27 -9.55 -5.41
CA ARG A 31 -12.17 -10.97 -5.79
C ARG A 31 -10.90 -11.26 -6.57
N HIS A 32 -10.43 -12.50 -6.44
CA HIS A 32 -9.39 -13.04 -7.31
C HIS A 32 -9.99 -13.80 -8.50
N THR A 33 -9.33 -13.73 -9.66
CA THR A 33 -9.80 -14.41 -10.89
C THR A 33 -9.82 -15.93 -10.75
N THR A 34 -8.96 -16.48 -9.89
CA THR A 34 -8.68 -17.92 -9.80
C THR A 34 -9.05 -18.51 -8.43
N PHE A 35 -8.90 -17.75 -7.34
CA PHE A 35 -8.97 -18.28 -5.98
C PHE A 35 -10.26 -17.84 -5.30
N ALA A 36 -10.81 -18.73 -4.47
CA ALA A 36 -11.91 -18.44 -3.56
C ALA A 36 -11.82 -19.32 -2.30
N PRO A 37 -12.00 -18.74 -1.10
CA PRO A 37 -12.14 -17.29 -0.88
C PRO A 37 -10.82 -16.53 -1.09
N HIS A 38 -10.92 -15.34 -1.68
CA HIS A 38 -9.81 -14.40 -1.79
C HIS A 38 -10.37 -12.98 -1.90
N GLY A 39 -10.25 -12.18 -0.86
CA GLY A 39 -10.83 -10.84 -0.83
C GLY A 39 -10.68 -10.12 0.51
N ILE A 40 -11.52 -9.10 0.70
CA ILE A 40 -11.57 -8.29 1.92
C ILE A 40 -12.93 -8.50 2.59
N PHE A 41 -12.90 -8.91 3.86
CA PHE A 41 -14.08 -9.27 4.64
C PHE A 41 -14.20 -8.40 5.90
N PRO A 42 -15.42 -8.08 6.35
CA PRO A 42 -15.63 -7.26 7.53
C PRO A 42 -15.22 -8.01 8.80
N ALA A 43 -14.66 -7.30 9.78
CA ALA A 43 -14.45 -7.81 11.13
C ALA A 43 -15.42 -7.14 12.12
N ALA A 44 -15.39 -7.56 13.39
CA ALA A 44 -16.15 -6.89 14.44
C ALA A 44 -15.67 -5.43 14.60
N GLY A 45 -16.62 -4.50 14.63
CA GLY A 45 -16.35 -3.05 14.73
C GLY A 45 -16.63 -2.29 13.42
N GLU A 46 -16.88 -0.99 13.54
CA GLU A 46 -17.11 -0.13 12.38
C GLU A 46 -15.78 0.13 11.64
N GLY A 47 -15.81 -0.01 10.32
CA GLY A 47 -14.63 0.21 9.48
C GLY A 47 -13.52 -0.83 9.66
N GLN A 48 -13.77 -1.93 10.36
CA GLN A 48 -12.78 -2.99 10.57
C GLN A 48 -12.87 -4.06 9.49
N TRP A 49 -11.74 -4.37 8.85
CA TRP A 49 -11.67 -5.30 7.72
C TRP A 49 -10.40 -6.16 7.76
N VAL A 50 -10.52 -7.38 7.24
CA VAL A 50 -9.43 -8.34 7.09
C VAL A 50 -9.31 -8.75 5.63
N ALA A 51 -8.10 -8.69 5.08
CA ALA A 51 -7.78 -9.36 3.83
C ALA A 51 -7.57 -10.85 4.13
N LEU A 52 -8.22 -11.74 3.38
CA LEU A 52 -8.18 -13.19 3.55
C LEU A 52 -8.01 -13.85 2.19
N ALA A 53 -7.08 -14.81 2.10
CA ALA A 53 -6.85 -15.60 0.91
C ALA A 53 -6.67 -17.09 1.22
N CYS A 54 -7.32 -17.93 0.41
CA CYS A 54 -7.12 -19.36 0.34
C CYS A 54 -6.69 -19.73 -1.08
N GLU A 55 -5.44 -20.14 -1.24
CA GLU A 55 -4.87 -20.58 -2.52
C GLU A 55 -4.81 -22.10 -2.62
N THR A 56 -4.97 -22.80 -1.50
CA THR A 56 -4.91 -24.27 -1.41
C THR A 56 -6.13 -24.85 -0.72
N ASP A 57 -6.47 -26.10 -1.02
CA ASP A 57 -7.54 -26.81 -0.33
C ASP A 57 -7.22 -27.06 1.16
N ALA A 58 -5.93 -27.08 1.53
CA ALA A 58 -5.53 -27.18 2.94
C ALA A 58 -5.95 -25.91 3.71
N GLN A 59 -5.69 -24.73 3.15
CA GLN A 59 -6.13 -23.45 3.72
C GLN A 59 -7.66 -23.36 3.78
N TRP A 60 -8.36 -23.81 2.73
CA TRP A 60 -9.82 -23.85 2.73
C TRP A 60 -10.39 -24.72 3.86
N ARG A 61 -9.85 -25.94 4.04
CA ARG A 61 -10.29 -26.83 5.14
C ARG A 61 -10.00 -26.22 6.50
N ALA A 62 -8.79 -25.66 6.69
CA ALA A 62 -8.42 -24.98 7.93
C ALA A 62 -9.36 -23.81 8.27
N LEU A 63 -9.74 -22.99 7.27
CA LEU A 63 -10.72 -21.93 7.44
C LEU A 63 -12.10 -22.49 7.82
N SER A 64 -12.57 -23.51 7.13
CA SER A 64 -13.86 -24.15 7.44
C SER A 64 -13.90 -24.74 8.85
N ASP A 65 -12.80 -25.35 9.29
CA ASP A 65 -12.66 -25.95 10.61
C ASP A 65 -12.63 -24.86 11.70
N LEU A 66 -11.88 -23.77 11.48
CA LEU A 66 -11.88 -22.59 12.36
C LEU A 66 -13.26 -21.96 12.48
N ALA A 67 -14.00 -21.85 11.37
CA ALA A 67 -15.33 -21.28 11.39
C ALA A 67 -16.34 -22.17 12.13
N GLY A 68 -16.11 -23.48 12.18
CA GLY A 68 -17.00 -24.44 12.83
C GLY A 68 -18.37 -24.58 12.15
N ARG A 69 -18.50 -24.12 10.89
CA ARG A 69 -19.78 -24.07 10.15
C ARG A 69 -19.94 -25.20 9.11
N GLY A 70 -18.95 -26.08 9.01
CA GLY A 70 -19.00 -27.22 8.08
C GLY A 70 -19.00 -26.85 6.60
N TRP A 71 -18.47 -25.67 6.24
CA TRP A 71 -18.46 -25.18 4.86
C TRP A 71 -17.78 -26.15 3.90
N ALA A 72 -16.68 -26.78 4.30
CA ALA A 72 -15.97 -27.76 3.47
C ALA A 72 -16.79 -29.03 3.16
N ALA A 73 -17.86 -29.31 3.92
CA ALA A 73 -18.81 -30.39 3.66
C ALA A 73 -20.05 -29.94 2.87
N ASP A 74 -20.25 -28.63 2.67
CA ASP A 74 -21.30 -28.10 1.82
C ASP A 74 -20.94 -28.38 0.35
N ALA A 75 -21.89 -28.97 -0.39
CA ALA A 75 -21.72 -29.29 -1.82
C ALA A 75 -21.42 -28.03 -2.66
N ARG A 76 -21.84 -26.84 -2.22
CA ARG A 76 -21.55 -25.57 -2.90
C ARG A 76 -20.08 -25.15 -2.79
N PHE A 77 -19.35 -25.65 -1.79
CA PHE A 77 -18.00 -25.16 -1.45
C PHE A 77 -16.94 -26.26 -1.40
N THR A 78 -17.27 -27.47 -1.89
CA THR A 78 -16.39 -28.64 -1.80
C THR A 78 -15.11 -28.44 -2.62
N THR A 79 -15.24 -28.06 -3.90
CA THR A 79 -14.09 -27.79 -4.78
C THR A 79 -13.89 -26.30 -4.99
N LEU A 80 -12.70 -25.91 -5.48
CA LEU A 80 -12.44 -24.52 -5.89
C LEU A 80 -13.42 -24.06 -6.97
N GLU A 81 -13.75 -24.92 -7.93
CA GLU A 81 -14.71 -24.59 -8.99
C GLU A 81 -16.10 -24.33 -8.41
N ASP A 82 -16.56 -25.15 -7.46
CA ASP A 82 -17.84 -24.96 -6.79
C ASP A 82 -17.85 -23.66 -6.00
N ARG A 83 -16.76 -23.36 -5.27
CA ARG A 83 -16.58 -22.09 -4.54
C ARG A 83 -16.64 -20.88 -5.47
N LYS A 84 -15.99 -20.95 -6.63
CA LYS A 84 -16.06 -19.87 -7.64
C LYS A 84 -17.46 -19.73 -8.24
N ARG A 85 -18.18 -20.83 -8.44
CA ARG A 85 -19.55 -20.83 -8.97
C ARG A 85 -20.56 -20.23 -7.98
N HIS A 86 -20.33 -20.41 -6.68
CA HIS A 86 -21.17 -19.91 -5.59
C HIS A 86 -20.46 -18.84 -4.76
N GLU A 87 -19.61 -18.01 -5.39
CA GLU A 87 -18.74 -17.07 -4.68
C GLU A 87 -19.52 -16.02 -3.89
N ASP A 88 -20.69 -15.59 -4.38
CA ASP A 88 -21.57 -14.66 -3.67
C ASP A 88 -22.06 -15.26 -2.33
N ASP A 89 -22.49 -16.53 -2.35
CA ASP A 89 -22.92 -17.26 -1.15
C ASP A 89 -21.75 -17.46 -0.17
N LEU A 90 -20.58 -17.78 -0.71
CA LEU A 90 -19.37 -17.99 0.08
C LEU A 90 -18.93 -16.69 0.77
N GLU A 91 -18.91 -15.58 0.04
CA GLU A 91 -18.55 -14.28 0.60
C GLU A 91 -19.54 -13.82 1.66
N ALA A 92 -20.84 -14.05 1.45
CA ALA A 92 -21.87 -13.75 2.44
C ALA A 92 -21.64 -14.56 3.73
N ALA A 93 -21.39 -15.86 3.61
CA ALA A 93 -21.13 -16.73 4.75
C ALA A 93 -19.85 -16.34 5.52
N ILE A 94 -18.76 -16.05 4.81
CA ILE A 94 -17.51 -15.60 5.43
C ILE A 94 -17.71 -14.24 6.09
N SER A 95 -18.39 -13.30 5.44
CA SER A 95 -18.65 -11.96 5.98
C SER A 95 -19.52 -12.00 7.25
N GLU A 96 -20.48 -12.91 7.32
CA GLU A 96 -21.28 -13.11 8.52
C GLU A 96 -20.41 -13.62 9.67
N TRP A 97 -19.60 -14.65 9.42
CA TRP A 97 -18.72 -15.24 10.42
C TRP A 97 -17.62 -14.27 10.89
N SER A 98 -16.95 -13.58 9.96
CA SER A 98 -15.81 -12.73 10.30
C SER A 98 -16.20 -11.51 11.13
N ARG A 99 -17.46 -11.05 11.06
CA ARG A 99 -18.01 -9.97 11.90
C ARG A 99 -18.12 -10.30 13.39
N GLU A 100 -17.97 -11.57 13.76
CA GLU A 100 -18.11 -12.03 15.14
C GLU A 100 -16.83 -11.81 15.96
N THR A 101 -15.70 -11.55 15.30
CA THR A 101 -14.36 -11.46 15.94
C THR A 101 -13.67 -10.17 15.55
N SER A 102 -12.89 -9.57 16.47
CA SER A 102 -12.12 -8.36 16.17
C SER A 102 -11.11 -8.60 15.05
N ARG A 103 -10.70 -7.53 14.34
CA ARG A 103 -9.77 -7.62 13.21
C ARG A 103 -8.47 -8.33 13.60
N GLU A 104 -7.88 -7.92 14.72
CA GLU A 104 -6.59 -8.42 15.21
C GLU A 104 -6.67 -9.88 15.66
N GLU A 105 -7.71 -10.25 16.43
CA GLU A 105 -7.93 -11.63 16.84
C GLU A 105 -8.19 -12.54 15.64
N LEU A 106 -9.01 -12.09 14.69
CA LEU A 106 -9.32 -12.86 13.49
C LEU A 106 -8.07 -13.11 12.64
N VAL A 107 -7.24 -12.09 12.42
CA VAL A 107 -5.96 -12.24 11.71
C VAL A 107 -5.06 -13.24 12.44
N ALA A 108 -4.92 -13.13 13.76
CA ALA A 108 -4.09 -14.04 14.54
C ALA A 108 -4.60 -15.50 14.47
N MET A 109 -5.92 -15.70 14.54
CA MET A 109 -6.54 -17.03 14.40
C MET A 109 -6.29 -17.63 13.01
N LEU A 110 -6.50 -16.85 11.95
CA LEU A 110 -6.32 -17.29 10.57
C LEU A 110 -4.85 -17.67 10.30
N LEU A 111 -3.91 -16.79 10.65
CA LEU A 111 -2.47 -17.07 10.51
C LEU A 111 -2.04 -18.28 11.32
N GLY A 112 -2.56 -18.43 12.55
CA GLY A 112 -2.29 -19.58 13.42
C GLY A 112 -2.74 -20.91 12.83
N ALA A 113 -3.77 -20.92 11.98
CA ALA A 113 -4.23 -22.09 11.24
C ALA A 113 -3.60 -22.24 9.84
N GLY A 114 -2.64 -21.38 9.48
CA GLY A 114 -1.98 -21.39 8.18
C GLY A 114 -2.79 -20.78 7.03
N VAL A 115 -3.88 -20.06 7.34
CA VAL A 115 -4.67 -19.30 6.36
C VAL A 115 -4.03 -17.91 6.18
N ILE A 116 -3.88 -17.47 4.92
CA ILE A 116 -3.28 -16.17 4.63
C ILE A 116 -4.26 -15.08 5.02
N ALA A 117 -3.85 -14.22 5.94
CA ALA A 117 -4.65 -13.09 6.39
C ALA A 117 -3.80 -11.89 6.79
N ALA A 118 -4.35 -10.69 6.65
CA ALA A 118 -3.74 -9.45 7.12
C ALA A 118 -4.83 -8.44 7.52
N PRO A 119 -4.55 -7.55 8.49
CA PRO A 119 -5.44 -6.43 8.75
C PRO A 119 -5.46 -5.51 7.52
N VAL A 120 -6.63 -4.96 7.20
CA VAL A 120 -6.70 -3.83 6.26
C VAL A 120 -6.48 -2.56 7.05
N HIS A 121 -5.38 -1.89 6.78
CA HIS A 121 -5.03 -0.61 7.40
C HIS A 121 -5.68 0.57 6.67
N ASP A 122 -6.15 1.54 7.44
CA ASP A 122 -6.49 2.85 6.90
C ASP A 122 -5.24 3.73 6.70
N ALA A 123 -5.41 4.88 6.02
CA ALA A 123 -4.30 5.79 5.73
C ALA A 123 -3.63 6.36 7.00
N PHE A 124 -4.38 6.53 8.08
CA PHE A 124 -3.85 7.02 9.35
C PHE A 124 -3.09 5.95 10.09
N GLU A 125 -3.49 4.68 10.01
CA GLU A 125 -2.76 3.55 10.58
C GLU A 125 -1.44 3.34 9.85
N VAL A 126 -1.45 3.38 8.51
CA VAL A 126 -0.22 3.27 7.70
C VAL A 126 0.81 4.33 8.09
N ALA A 127 0.39 5.57 8.32
CA ALA A 127 1.30 6.67 8.68
C ALA A 127 2.06 6.49 10.02
N ARG A 128 1.64 5.53 10.85
CA ARG A 128 2.21 5.20 12.18
C ARG A 128 2.47 3.71 12.32
N ASP A 129 2.56 2.98 11.21
CA ASP A 129 2.84 1.55 11.22
C ASP A 129 4.22 1.26 11.79
N GLU A 130 4.27 0.48 12.87
CA GLU A 130 5.51 0.19 13.61
C GLU A 130 6.52 -0.55 12.75
N GLN A 131 6.08 -1.44 11.86
CA GLN A 131 6.97 -2.22 11.00
C GLN A 131 7.60 -1.33 9.90
N MET A 132 6.85 -0.37 9.37
CA MET A 132 7.36 0.62 8.41
C MET A 132 8.32 1.60 9.06
N LEU A 133 8.09 1.99 10.32
CA LEU A 133 9.00 2.81 11.12
C LEU A 133 10.29 2.05 11.45
N ASP A 134 10.19 0.81 11.94
CA ASP A 134 11.33 -0.05 12.27
C ASP A 134 12.21 -0.34 11.05
N ARG A 135 11.59 -0.56 9.90
CA ARG A 135 12.31 -0.73 8.62
C ARG A 135 12.83 0.59 8.04
N GLY A 136 12.52 1.73 8.65
CA GLY A 136 12.95 3.05 8.20
C GLY A 136 12.33 3.50 6.88
N PHE A 137 11.23 2.86 6.45
CA PHE A 137 10.42 3.32 5.32
C PHE A 137 9.65 4.59 5.71
N LEU A 138 9.15 4.66 6.95
CA LEU A 138 8.65 5.90 7.53
C LEU A 138 9.73 6.49 8.43
N ARG A 139 9.98 7.80 8.29
CA ARG A 139 10.93 8.53 9.14
C ARG A 139 10.38 9.89 9.55
N ALA A 140 10.59 10.25 10.81
CA ALA A 140 10.39 11.61 11.29
C ALA A 140 11.48 12.53 10.73
N VAL A 141 11.08 13.70 10.25
CA VAL A 141 11.95 14.74 9.73
C VAL A 141 11.52 16.08 10.31
N ASP A 142 12.47 16.77 10.92
CA ASP A 142 12.28 18.11 11.45
C ASP A 142 12.58 19.15 10.36
N HIS A 143 11.56 19.89 9.94
CA HIS A 143 11.65 20.89 8.89
C HIS A 143 11.59 22.31 9.49
N PRO A 144 12.53 23.22 9.13
CA PRO A 144 12.67 24.53 9.79
C PRO A 144 11.39 25.38 9.88
N GLN A 145 10.48 25.24 8.91
CA GLN A 145 9.25 26.04 8.84
C GLN A 145 7.99 25.33 9.32
N THR A 146 7.99 24.00 9.35
CA THR A 146 6.77 23.21 9.60
C THR A 146 6.89 22.30 10.83
N GLY A 147 8.07 22.26 11.46
CA GLY A 147 8.38 21.36 12.56
C GLY A 147 8.53 19.91 12.09
N GLU A 148 8.37 18.99 13.04
CA GLU A 148 8.52 17.54 12.82
C GLU A 148 7.29 16.93 12.13
N TRP A 149 7.54 16.10 11.10
CA TRP A 149 6.52 15.29 10.45
C TRP A 149 7.11 13.98 9.91
N THR A 150 6.25 12.98 9.71
CA THR A 150 6.65 11.67 9.17
C THR A 150 6.52 11.66 7.66
N GLN A 151 7.56 11.18 6.97
CA GLN A 151 7.54 10.98 5.53
C GLN A 151 7.97 9.57 5.13
N ALA A 152 7.48 9.12 3.97
CA ALA A 152 7.97 7.92 3.33
C ALA A 152 9.36 8.14 2.71
N THR A 153 10.21 7.13 2.80
CA THR A 153 11.56 7.11 2.27
C THR A 153 11.66 6.14 1.09
N LEU A 154 12.84 5.58 0.83
CA LEU A 154 13.02 4.60 -0.24
C LEU A 154 12.45 3.24 0.17
N PRO A 155 11.60 2.61 -0.66
CA PRO A 155 11.05 1.28 -0.40
C PRO A 155 12.08 0.15 -0.64
N VAL A 156 13.32 0.50 -0.99
CA VAL A 156 14.40 -0.43 -1.35
C VAL A 156 15.60 -0.25 -0.42
N HIS A 157 16.21 -1.36 -0.01
CA HIS A 157 17.39 -1.37 0.85
C HIS A 157 18.60 -1.92 0.09
N PHE A 158 19.72 -1.18 0.14
CA PHE A 158 20.99 -1.59 -0.44
C PHE A 158 21.98 -1.91 0.67
N SER A 159 22.55 -3.11 0.65
CA SER A 159 23.52 -3.56 1.66
C SER A 159 24.88 -2.85 1.56
N ALA A 160 25.29 -2.46 0.36
CA ALA A 160 26.59 -1.80 0.12
C ALA A 160 26.50 -0.25 0.13
N THR A 161 25.34 0.30 -0.18
CA THR A 161 25.10 1.76 -0.23
C THR A 161 23.77 2.11 0.44
N PRO A 162 23.65 1.94 1.77
CA PRO A 162 22.43 2.25 2.49
C PRO A 162 21.99 3.70 2.21
N ALA A 163 20.69 3.90 2.03
CA ALA A 163 20.15 5.25 1.92
C ALA A 163 20.06 5.88 3.31
N GLU A 164 20.98 6.81 3.59
CA GLU A 164 21.10 7.42 4.93
C GLU A 164 20.68 8.89 4.96
N HIS A 165 20.65 9.56 3.80
CA HIS A 165 20.48 11.01 3.71
C HIS A 165 19.02 11.41 3.48
N PHE A 166 18.21 11.34 4.54
CA PHE A 166 16.86 11.91 4.55
C PHE A 166 16.87 13.20 5.35
N ARG A 167 17.12 14.32 4.66
CA ARG A 167 17.05 15.68 5.21
C ARG A 167 15.67 16.29 4.95
N PRO A 168 15.26 17.33 5.68
CA PRO A 168 14.08 18.11 5.29
C PRO A 168 14.18 18.62 3.84
N ALA A 169 13.02 18.83 3.23
CA ALA A 169 12.96 19.58 1.98
C ALA A 169 13.57 20.98 2.18
N PRO A 170 14.26 21.54 1.18
CA PRO A 170 14.82 22.88 1.29
C PRO A 170 13.71 23.91 1.43
N CYS A 171 13.97 24.93 2.25
CA CYS A 171 13.21 26.16 2.22
C CYS A 171 13.38 26.83 0.84
N GLN A 172 12.41 27.66 0.47
CA GLN A 172 12.51 28.43 -0.76
C GLN A 172 13.80 29.27 -0.76
N GLY A 173 14.63 29.09 -1.79
CA GLY A 173 15.87 29.84 -1.96
C GLY A 173 17.02 29.47 -1.00
N GLU A 174 16.87 28.45 -0.15
CA GLU A 174 17.89 28.05 0.85
C GLU A 174 19.30 27.84 0.26
N HIS A 175 19.36 27.29 -0.96
CA HIS A 175 20.63 26.98 -1.63
C HIS A 175 20.97 27.95 -2.77
N THR A 176 20.30 29.10 -2.86
CA THR A 176 20.50 30.06 -3.95
C THR A 176 21.93 30.60 -4.00
N ALA A 177 22.45 31.09 -2.87
CA ALA A 177 23.80 31.65 -2.80
C ALA A 177 24.87 30.57 -3.05
N GLU A 178 24.73 29.39 -2.43
CA GLU A 178 25.62 28.24 -2.65
C GLU A 178 25.74 27.92 -4.15
N VAL A 179 24.61 27.82 -4.86
CA VAL A 179 24.64 27.49 -6.30
C VAL A 179 25.23 28.63 -7.13
N LEU A 180 24.82 29.88 -6.90
CA LEU A 180 25.26 31.01 -7.73
C LEU A 180 26.73 31.36 -7.49
N GLU A 181 27.18 31.38 -6.24
CA GLU A 181 28.55 31.77 -5.89
C GLU A 181 29.51 30.58 -6.00
N GLU A 182 29.20 29.44 -5.37
CA GLU A 182 30.17 28.33 -5.26
C GLU A 182 30.21 27.46 -6.52
N LEU A 183 29.05 27.18 -7.14
CA LEU A 183 28.99 26.31 -8.32
C LEU A 183 29.11 27.07 -9.64
N LEU A 184 28.55 28.28 -9.73
CA LEU A 184 28.57 29.09 -10.96
C LEU A 184 29.64 30.20 -10.94
N GLY A 185 30.23 30.51 -9.80
CA GLY A 185 31.34 31.44 -9.69
C GLY A 185 30.94 32.92 -9.81
N LEU A 186 29.68 33.26 -9.55
CA LEU A 186 29.25 34.65 -9.49
C LEU A 186 29.84 35.32 -8.25
N SER A 187 30.17 36.60 -8.41
CA SER A 187 30.45 37.47 -7.28
C SER A 187 29.16 37.83 -6.52
N SER A 188 29.29 38.16 -5.24
CA SER A 188 28.15 38.61 -4.44
C SER A 188 27.45 39.84 -5.04
N ASP A 189 28.19 40.74 -5.70
CA ASP A 189 27.61 41.89 -6.41
C ASP A 189 26.70 41.47 -7.59
N GLU A 190 27.07 40.42 -8.31
CA GLU A 190 26.25 39.87 -9.39
C GLU A 190 25.01 39.17 -8.83
N VAL A 191 25.13 38.46 -7.70
CA VAL A 191 23.99 37.85 -7.02
C VAL A 191 23.02 38.90 -6.50
N ASP A 192 23.51 39.97 -5.87
CA ASP A 192 22.69 41.08 -5.38
C ASP A 192 21.94 41.78 -6.52
N ALA A 193 22.58 41.94 -7.69
CA ALA A 193 21.91 42.48 -8.87
C ALA A 193 20.76 41.58 -9.37
N LEU A 194 20.92 40.24 -9.31
CA LEU A 194 19.86 39.29 -9.65
C LEU A 194 18.70 39.35 -8.66
N VAL A 195 19.00 39.51 -7.37
CA VAL A 195 17.98 39.67 -6.32
C VAL A 195 17.23 40.98 -6.51
N ALA A 196 17.94 42.10 -6.71
CA ALA A 196 17.32 43.41 -6.95
C ALA A 196 16.45 43.43 -8.22
N ALA A 197 16.78 42.61 -9.23
CA ALA A 197 15.99 42.45 -10.45
C ALA A 197 14.80 41.49 -10.30
N GLY A 198 14.61 40.83 -9.15
CA GLY A 198 13.54 39.85 -8.91
C GLY A 198 13.73 38.53 -9.66
N ILE A 199 14.96 38.23 -10.11
CA ILE A 199 15.30 36.99 -10.82
C ILE A 199 15.58 35.85 -9.84
N SER A 200 16.12 36.18 -8.66
CA SER A 200 16.49 35.24 -7.60
C SER A 200 16.13 35.80 -6.21
N GLY A 201 16.13 34.97 -5.16
CA GLY A 201 15.85 35.39 -3.78
C GLY A 201 15.37 34.25 -2.87
N GLU A 202 15.09 34.59 -1.60
CA GLU A 202 14.73 33.65 -0.53
C GLU A 202 13.21 33.41 -0.37
N GLY A 203 12.37 33.94 -1.26
CA GLY A 203 10.93 33.84 -1.08
C GLY A 203 10.11 34.55 -2.17
N PRO A 204 8.78 34.41 -2.16
CA PRO A 204 7.92 35.23 -3.01
C PRO A 204 8.15 36.71 -2.67
N PRO A 205 8.14 37.62 -3.66
CA PRO A 205 8.22 39.05 -3.39
C PRO A 205 7.07 39.46 -2.46
N ALA A 206 7.40 40.26 -1.44
CA ALA A 206 6.44 40.83 -0.50
C ALA A 206 5.36 41.68 -1.20
#